data_AF-A0A699ZI42-F1
#
_entry.id   AF-A0A699ZI42-F1
#
_cell.length_a   1.000
_cell.length_b   1.000
_cell.length_c   1.000
_cell.angle_alpha   90.00
_cell.angle_beta   90.00
_cell.angle_gamma   90.00
#
_symmetry.space_group_name_H-M   'P 1'
#
loop_
_entity.id
_entity.type
_entity.pdbx_description
1 polymer ?
#
loop_
_entity_poly.entity_id
_entity_poly.type
_entity_poly.pdbx_seq_one_letter_code
_entity_poly.pdbx_strand_id
1 'polypeptide(L)'
;MEEVKDESKQVPYKLVEDGSRNVKIRSSNVNKEIAPEEISAQVLRKLSADAAKFLNDKVDKAVITVPAYFNDSQRQATKDAGKIAGLEVLRIINEPTAASLAYGFDKKSNETILVFDLGGGTFDVSVLEVGDGVFEVLSTSGDTHLGGDDFDKRITDFLADDFQRTEGIDLRKDRQALQRLTEAAEKAKIELSSLTQTSINLPFITATAGKCWRAWHLQNGSHAAKLCALPHAPAHCVTEAIGLYGPKHIDTSLTRAKFEEMCSDLLRRCRVPVEQALKDAKLSVKDIKEIILVGGSTRIPAVQDIVRKISGRDPNVTVNPDEVVALGAAVQAGVLAGEVSDIVLLDVTPLSLGLETLGGVMTRLIPRNTTLPTSKSEVFSTAADGQTSVEINVLQGEREFARDNKSLGTFRLDGIPPAARGVPQVEVKFDIDANGILSVTATDKGTGKKQDIKITGASTLGKDDVERMVKEAEKFAGEDKKRREAVDTKNQAESLVYQTEKQLKEFDEKLPADVKASIEGKLKDVRDAVASEDAGRMKSSMDALQQEVIKMGQAVYGQPGAGGAPGAGGPDVGGAPGGNNGGDDVIDAEFSDRK
;
A
#
# COMPACT_ATOMS: atom_id res chain seq x y z
N MET A 1 20.31 -3.32 -3.75
CA MET A 1 19.59 -4.29 -4.63
C MET A 1 19.62 -5.75 -4.18
N GLU A 2 20.55 -6.20 -3.33
CA GLU A 2 20.64 -7.63 -2.97
C GLU A 2 19.37 -8.18 -2.30
N GLU A 3 18.70 -7.39 -1.45
CA GLU A 3 17.49 -7.80 -0.72
C GLU A 3 16.24 -7.95 -1.60
N VAL A 4 16.22 -7.30 -2.77
CA VAL A 4 15.05 -7.28 -3.67
C VAL A 4 15.35 -7.95 -5.01
N LYS A 5 16.40 -8.77 -5.06
CA LYS A 5 16.93 -9.32 -6.32
C LYS A 5 15.91 -10.19 -7.03
N ASP A 6 15.13 -10.97 -6.28
CA ASP A 6 14.17 -11.89 -6.87
C ASP A 6 12.84 -11.19 -7.18
N GLU A 7 12.39 -10.29 -6.31
CA GLU A 7 11.22 -9.42 -6.46
C GLU A 7 11.38 -8.49 -7.67
N SER A 8 12.60 -7.99 -7.92
CA SER A 8 12.91 -7.13 -9.07
C SER A 8 12.61 -7.77 -10.43
N LYS A 9 12.52 -9.11 -10.49
CA LYS A 9 12.20 -9.87 -11.71
C LYS A 9 10.69 -10.10 -11.87
N GLN A 10 9.92 -9.84 -10.83
CA GLN A 10 8.47 -10.10 -10.77
C GLN A 10 7.66 -8.86 -11.13
N VAL A 11 8.25 -7.68 -10.91
CA VAL A 11 7.58 -6.39 -11.12
C VAL A 11 7.74 -5.88 -12.56
N PRO A 12 6.72 -5.22 -13.12
CA PRO A 12 6.75 -4.66 -14.48
C PRO A 12 7.54 -3.34 -14.57
N TYR A 13 7.93 -2.75 -13.44
CA TYR A 13 8.70 -1.52 -13.35
C TYR A 13 10.18 -1.79 -13.10
N LYS A 14 11.03 -0.85 -13.49
CA LYS A 14 12.48 -1.01 -13.39
C LYS A 14 12.97 -0.54 -12.02
N LEU A 15 13.61 -1.43 -11.28
CA LEU A 15 14.37 -1.09 -10.09
C LEU A 15 15.81 -0.70 -10.46
N VAL A 16 16.35 0.29 -9.75
CA VAL A 16 17.73 0.77 -9.89
C VAL A 16 18.35 0.99 -8.52
N GLU A 17 19.67 0.99 -8.47
CA GLU A 17 20.43 1.29 -7.25
C GLU A 17 21.05 2.69 -7.38
N ASP A 18 20.91 3.53 -6.36
CA ASP A 18 21.56 4.85 -6.32
C ASP A 18 23.03 4.76 -5.83
N GLY A 19 23.73 5.90 -5.82
CA GLY A 19 25.13 5.97 -5.36
C GLY A 19 25.35 5.59 -3.89
N SER A 20 24.28 5.55 -3.10
CA SER A 20 24.27 5.18 -1.67
C SER A 20 23.76 3.75 -1.46
N ARG A 21 23.60 2.96 -2.53
CA ARG A 21 23.07 1.59 -2.53
C ARG A 21 21.58 1.44 -2.17
N ASN A 22 20.82 2.54 -2.16
CA ASN A 22 19.38 2.47 -1.95
C ASN A 22 18.68 1.98 -3.21
N VAL A 23 17.58 1.25 -3.00
CA VAL A 23 16.69 0.82 -4.10
C VAL A 23 15.80 2.00 -4.49
N LYS A 24 15.74 2.30 -5.80
CA LYS A 24 14.84 3.29 -6.39
C LYS A 24 14.03 2.68 -7.52
N ILE A 25 12.87 3.27 -7.80
CA ILE A 25 12.01 2.90 -8.92
C ILE A 25 12.24 3.90 -10.04
N ARG A 26 12.63 3.42 -11.23
CA ARG A 26 12.76 4.27 -12.42
C ARG A 26 11.45 4.24 -13.21
N SER A 27 10.75 5.37 -13.19
CA SER A 27 9.54 5.56 -14.00
C SER A 27 9.90 6.12 -15.38
N SER A 28 9.57 5.38 -16.44
CA SER A 28 9.74 5.85 -17.82
C SER A 28 8.84 7.05 -18.16
N ASN A 29 7.75 7.26 -17.42
CA ASN A 29 6.78 8.32 -17.68
C ASN A 29 7.20 9.65 -17.07
N VAL A 30 7.91 9.61 -15.92
CA VAL A 30 8.29 10.79 -15.15
C VAL A 30 9.78 11.13 -15.34
N ASN A 31 10.54 10.24 -16.01
CA ASN A 31 12.00 10.33 -16.19
C ASN A 31 12.75 10.69 -14.89
N LYS A 32 12.24 10.17 -13.76
CA LYS A 32 12.75 10.38 -12.40
C LYS A 32 12.98 9.02 -11.74
N GLU A 33 13.99 8.96 -10.89
CA GLU A 33 14.18 7.88 -9.93
C GLU A 33 13.45 8.25 -8.65
N ILE A 34 12.54 7.38 -8.22
CA ILE A 34 11.61 7.65 -7.12
C ILE A 34 11.92 6.69 -5.99
N ALA A 35 12.00 7.21 -4.77
CA ALA A 35 12.19 6.40 -3.58
C ALA A 35 10.91 5.61 -3.23
N PRO A 36 11.01 4.39 -2.66
CA PRO A 36 9.84 3.67 -2.16
C PRO A 36 9.00 4.48 -1.15
N GLU A 37 9.65 5.32 -0.35
CA GLU A 37 9.02 6.22 0.62
C GLU A 37 8.16 7.28 -0.08
N GLU A 38 8.59 7.82 -1.22
CA GLU A 38 7.83 8.79 -2.01
C GLU A 38 6.56 8.16 -2.62
N ILE A 39 6.63 6.89 -3.04
CA ILE A 39 5.46 6.17 -3.57
C ILE A 39 4.49 5.87 -2.43
N SER A 40 4.98 5.35 -1.30
CA SER A 40 4.17 5.05 -0.13
C SER A 40 3.50 6.32 0.44
N ALA A 41 4.21 7.45 0.41
CA ALA A 41 3.66 8.75 0.81
C ALA A 41 2.47 9.20 -0.05
N GLN A 42 2.40 8.83 -1.33
CA GLN A 42 1.24 9.13 -2.18
C GLN A 42 0.00 8.36 -1.73
N VAL A 43 0.16 7.09 -1.36
CA VAL A 43 -0.93 6.27 -0.79
C VAL A 43 -1.39 6.86 0.53
N LEU A 44 -0.47 7.17 1.44
CA LEU A 44 -0.78 7.76 2.74
C LEU A 44 -1.48 9.12 2.60
N ARG A 45 -1.06 9.95 1.63
CA ARG A 45 -1.72 11.23 1.33
C ARG A 45 -3.14 11.04 0.83
N LYS A 46 -3.40 10.02 -0.01
CA LYS A 46 -4.75 9.69 -0.46
C LYS A 46 -5.64 9.27 0.71
N LEU A 47 -5.13 8.40 1.59
CA LEU A 47 -5.86 7.94 2.79
C LEU A 47 -6.17 9.10 3.74
N SER A 48 -5.17 9.95 4.02
CA SER A 48 -5.34 11.17 4.84
C SER A 48 -6.37 12.12 4.21
N ALA A 49 -6.34 12.33 2.90
CA ALA A 49 -7.29 13.19 2.20
C ALA A 49 -8.73 12.64 2.23
N ASP A 50 -8.89 11.31 2.14
CA ASP A 50 -10.20 10.66 2.26
C ASP A 50 -10.74 10.79 3.69
N ALA A 51 -9.90 10.54 4.70
CA ALA A 51 -10.26 10.71 6.11
C ALA A 51 -10.63 12.17 6.41
N ALA A 52 -9.83 13.13 5.95
CA ALA A 52 -10.09 14.55 6.09
C ALA A 52 -11.43 14.97 5.45
N LYS A 53 -11.73 14.44 4.26
CA LYS A 53 -13.00 14.68 3.59
C LYS A 53 -14.18 14.09 4.38
N PHE A 54 -14.02 12.88 4.93
CA PHE A 54 -15.06 12.23 5.72
C PHE A 54 -15.34 12.98 7.03
N LEU A 55 -14.29 13.41 7.73
CA LEU A 55 -14.38 14.15 9.00
C LEU A 55 -14.74 15.63 8.82
N ASN A 56 -14.63 16.15 7.58
CA ASN A 56 -14.73 17.58 7.29
C ASN A 56 -13.73 18.42 8.12
N ASP A 57 -12.53 17.86 8.37
CA ASP A 57 -11.46 18.49 9.13
C ASP A 57 -10.08 18.04 8.62
N LYS A 58 -9.01 18.71 9.04
CA LYS A 58 -7.64 18.37 8.68
C LYS A 58 -7.17 17.13 9.46
N VAL A 59 -6.52 16.21 8.75
CA VAL A 59 -5.84 15.05 9.35
C VAL A 59 -4.34 15.21 9.14
N ASP A 60 -3.60 15.54 10.20
CA ASP A 60 -2.14 15.75 10.18
C ASP A 60 -1.36 14.84 11.11
N LYS A 61 -2.03 13.95 11.86
CA LYS A 61 -1.42 12.96 12.75
C LYS A 61 -1.93 11.57 12.39
N ALA A 62 -1.06 10.57 12.49
CA ALA A 62 -1.44 9.19 12.18
C ALA A 62 -0.70 8.16 13.02
N VAL A 63 -1.36 7.03 13.25
CA VAL A 63 -0.73 5.75 13.58
C VAL A 63 -0.62 4.96 12.27
N ILE A 64 0.55 4.43 11.95
CA ILE A 64 0.81 3.70 10.71
C ILE A 64 1.24 2.27 11.06
N THR A 65 0.69 1.29 10.34
CA THR A 65 0.96 -0.13 10.57
C THR A 65 2.20 -0.58 9.78
N VAL A 66 2.88 -1.60 10.30
CA VAL A 66 3.96 -2.32 9.60
C VAL A 66 3.88 -3.82 9.92
N PRO A 67 4.35 -4.70 9.02
CA PRO A 67 4.56 -6.10 9.34
C PRO A 67 5.40 -6.27 10.62
N ALA A 68 5.05 -7.24 11.47
CA ALA A 68 5.73 -7.43 12.75
C ALA A 68 7.22 -7.72 12.56
N TYR A 69 7.55 -8.47 11.51
CA TYR A 69 8.93 -8.86 11.20
C TYR A 69 9.74 -7.80 10.43
N PHE A 70 9.22 -6.58 10.25
CA PHE A 70 9.99 -5.48 9.66
C PHE A 70 11.24 -5.15 10.48
N ASN A 71 12.35 -5.00 9.76
CA ASN A 71 13.61 -4.53 10.32
C ASN A 71 13.59 -3.01 10.58
N ASP A 72 14.62 -2.53 11.25
CA ASP A 72 14.74 -1.12 11.65
C ASP A 72 14.69 -0.15 10.45
N SER A 73 15.37 -0.48 9.34
CA SER A 73 15.39 0.36 8.13
C SER A 73 14.01 0.45 7.45
N GLN A 74 13.23 -0.63 7.44
CA GLN A 74 11.88 -0.64 6.86
C GLN A 74 10.89 0.16 7.74
N ARG A 75 11.01 0.07 9.06
CA ARG A 75 10.23 0.88 10.01
C ARG A 75 10.51 2.37 9.84
N GLN A 76 11.79 2.73 9.75
CA GLN A 76 12.21 4.11 9.53
C GLN A 76 11.73 4.64 8.17
N ALA A 77 11.89 3.87 7.09
CA ALA A 77 11.37 4.24 5.76
C ALA A 77 9.85 4.45 5.74
N THR A 78 9.09 3.63 6.49
CA THR A 78 7.63 3.80 6.63
C THR A 78 7.28 5.08 7.40
N LYS A 79 8.02 5.38 8.47
CA LYS A 79 7.87 6.63 9.22
C LYS A 79 8.20 7.85 8.36
N ASP A 80 9.24 7.76 7.54
CA ASP A 80 9.63 8.80 6.59
C ASP A 80 8.58 8.99 5.49
N ALA A 81 7.96 7.92 4.99
CA ALA A 81 6.84 8.00 4.07
C ALA A 81 5.65 8.78 4.68
N GLY A 82 5.33 8.54 5.96
CA GLY A 82 4.33 9.32 6.69
C GLY A 82 4.69 10.81 6.75
N LYS A 83 5.95 11.12 7.07
CA LYS A 83 6.43 12.51 7.07
C LYS A 83 6.34 13.16 5.68
N ILE A 84 6.74 12.46 4.63
CA ILE A 84 6.64 12.93 3.23
C ILE A 84 5.16 13.11 2.79
N ALA A 85 4.24 12.35 3.38
CA ALA A 85 2.81 12.52 3.17
C ALA A 85 2.22 13.77 3.88
N GLY A 86 2.99 14.41 4.76
CA GLY A 86 2.52 15.54 5.59
C GLY A 86 1.88 15.10 6.91
N LEU A 87 2.18 13.88 7.38
CA LEU A 87 1.67 13.33 8.63
C LEU A 87 2.74 13.30 9.72
N GLU A 88 2.39 13.74 10.91
CA GLU A 88 3.11 13.43 12.14
C GLU A 88 2.78 11.98 12.55
N VAL A 89 3.75 11.09 12.38
CA VAL A 89 3.60 9.68 12.75
C VAL A 89 3.77 9.53 14.26
N LEU A 90 2.65 9.41 14.97
CA LEU A 90 2.61 9.30 16.44
C LEU A 90 3.10 7.93 16.92
N ARG A 91 2.82 6.88 16.14
CA ARG A 91 3.21 5.50 16.44
C ARG A 91 3.33 4.69 15.16
N ILE A 92 4.37 3.86 15.09
CA ILE A 92 4.40 2.68 14.23
C ILE A 92 3.90 1.49 15.05
N ILE A 93 2.85 0.83 14.58
CA ILE A 93 2.28 -0.35 15.26
C ILE A 93 2.44 -1.59 14.38
N ASN A 94 2.74 -2.73 15.00
CA ASN A 94 2.81 -3.99 14.28
C ASN A 94 1.40 -4.44 13.85
N GLU A 95 1.25 -4.92 12.62
CA GLU A 95 -0.03 -5.39 12.05
C GLU A 95 -0.75 -6.43 12.95
N PRO A 96 -0.11 -7.52 13.41
CA PRO A 96 -0.79 -8.46 14.27
C PRO A 96 -1.12 -7.89 15.66
N THR A 97 -0.33 -6.93 16.15
CA THR A 97 -0.62 -6.20 17.39
C THR A 97 -1.86 -5.33 17.21
N ALA A 98 -1.97 -4.60 16.11
CA ALA A 98 -3.17 -3.82 15.77
C ALA A 98 -4.40 -4.75 15.66
N ALA A 99 -4.27 -5.87 14.94
CA ALA A 99 -5.37 -6.83 14.83
C ALA A 99 -5.82 -7.36 16.19
N SER A 100 -4.88 -7.59 17.12
CA SER A 100 -5.20 -7.99 18.49
C SER A 100 -5.97 -6.93 19.27
N LEU A 101 -5.65 -5.64 19.10
CA LEU A 101 -6.38 -4.53 19.73
C LEU A 101 -7.83 -4.50 19.27
N ALA A 102 -8.07 -4.63 17.96
CA ALA A 102 -9.43 -4.66 17.42
C ALA A 102 -10.22 -5.90 17.89
N TYR A 103 -9.58 -7.06 17.97
CA TYR A 103 -10.20 -8.29 18.49
C TYR A 103 -10.50 -8.22 19.99
N GLY A 104 -9.53 -7.74 20.77
CA GLY A 104 -9.52 -7.80 22.22
C GLY A 104 -10.15 -6.60 22.92
N PHE A 105 -10.58 -5.58 22.17
CA PHE A 105 -11.14 -4.34 22.71
C PHE A 105 -12.25 -4.57 23.76
N ASP A 106 -13.17 -5.49 23.49
CA ASP A 106 -14.31 -5.82 24.37
C ASP A 106 -14.05 -7.04 25.29
N LYS A 107 -12.83 -7.59 25.30
CA LYS A 107 -12.52 -8.84 26.01
C LYS A 107 -12.16 -8.58 27.47
N LYS A 108 -12.97 -9.11 28.38
CA LYS A 108 -12.78 -8.97 29.84
C LYS A 108 -11.94 -10.06 30.47
N SER A 109 -11.84 -11.23 29.85
CA SER A 109 -11.03 -12.34 30.36
C SER A 109 -9.73 -12.45 29.59
N ASN A 110 -8.64 -12.75 30.29
CA ASN A 110 -7.37 -13.04 29.66
C ASN A 110 -7.47 -14.32 28.82
N GLU A 111 -7.13 -14.19 27.55
CA GLU A 111 -7.07 -15.27 26.57
C GLU A 111 -5.74 -15.20 25.83
N THR A 112 -5.10 -16.35 25.62
CA THR A 112 -3.94 -16.43 24.73
C THR A 112 -4.42 -16.66 23.31
N ILE A 113 -4.08 -15.75 22.41
CA ILE A 113 -4.46 -15.81 21.00
C ILE A 113 -3.24 -15.96 20.10
N LEU A 114 -3.48 -16.48 18.89
CA LEU A 114 -2.51 -16.48 17.81
C LEU A 114 -3.08 -15.68 16.65
N VAL A 115 -2.39 -14.62 16.25
CA VAL A 115 -2.72 -13.88 15.03
C VAL A 115 -1.91 -14.45 13.88
N PHE A 116 -2.60 -14.90 12.83
CA PHE A 116 -2.04 -15.44 11.61
C PHE A 116 -2.34 -14.43 10.49
N ASP A 117 -1.33 -13.64 10.11
CA ASP A 117 -1.46 -12.57 9.14
C ASP A 117 -0.75 -12.93 7.83
N LEU A 118 -1.54 -13.28 6.80
CA LEU A 118 -1.02 -13.57 5.46
C LEU A 118 -1.57 -12.54 4.48
N GLY A 119 -0.75 -11.53 4.22
CA GLY A 119 -1.08 -10.40 3.34
C GLY A 119 -0.73 -10.65 1.87
N GLY A 120 -0.47 -9.54 1.16
CA GLY A 120 -0.03 -9.55 -0.24
C GLY A 120 1.46 -9.88 -0.40
N GLY A 121 2.33 -9.37 0.48
CA GLY A 121 3.78 -9.57 0.37
C GLY A 121 4.46 -10.23 1.58
N THR A 122 3.80 -10.25 2.73
CA THR A 122 4.38 -10.70 4.00
C THR A 122 3.47 -11.69 4.72
N PHE A 123 4.11 -12.55 5.52
CA PHE A 123 3.45 -13.48 6.41
C PHE A 123 3.98 -13.28 7.83
N ASP A 124 3.13 -12.91 8.76
CA ASP A 124 3.45 -12.73 10.18
C ASP A 124 2.60 -13.63 11.07
N VAL A 125 3.20 -14.09 12.15
CA VAL A 125 2.53 -14.81 13.22
C VAL A 125 2.95 -14.22 14.55
N SER A 126 1.96 -13.82 15.36
CA SER A 126 2.21 -13.38 16.73
C SER A 126 1.36 -14.15 17.71
N VAL A 127 1.95 -14.50 18.85
CA VAL A 127 1.24 -15.08 19.99
C VAL A 127 1.12 -13.99 21.05
N LEU A 128 -0.10 -13.73 21.49
CA LEU A 128 -0.40 -12.64 22.43
C LEU A 128 -1.25 -13.14 23.59
N GLU A 129 -1.06 -12.54 24.76
CA GLU A 129 -2.05 -12.55 25.83
C GLU A 129 -2.89 -11.28 25.73
N VAL A 130 -4.22 -11.43 25.66
CA VAL A 130 -5.16 -10.32 25.54
C VAL A 130 -6.27 -10.44 26.58
N GLY A 131 -6.56 -9.37 27.29
CA GLY A 131 -7.68 -9.31 28.22
C GLY A 131 -7.52 -8.23 29.29
N ASP A 132 -8.64 -7.76 29.84
CA ASP A 132 -8.69 -6.73 30.88
C ASP A 132 -7.86 -5.48 30.54
N GLY A 133 -7.91 -5.09 29.26
CA GLY A 133 -7.18 -3.94 28.73
C GLY A 133 -5.68 -4.16 28.53
N VAL A 134 -5.12 -5.33 28.89
CA VAL A 134 -3.71 -5.64 28.68
C VAL A 134 -3.53 -6.47 27.41
N PHE A 135 -2.59 -6.04 26.58
CA PHE A 135 -2.22 -6.68 25.32
C PHE A 135 -0.71 -6.89 25.34
N GLU A 136 -0.27 -8.13 25.54
CA GLU A 136 1.14 -8.49 25.62
C GLU A 136 1.51 -9.45 24.49
N VAL A 137 2.45 -9.03 23.64
CA VAL A 137 3.05 -9.90 22.63
C VAL A 137 4.07 -10.81 23.32
N LEU A 138 3.79 -12.10 23.36
CA LEU A 138 4.69 -13.11 23.94
C LEU A 138 5.80 -13.49 22.95
N SER A 139 5.46 -13.54 21.66
CA SER A 139 6.42 -13.82 20.60
C SER A 139 5.88 -13.41 19.24
N THR A 140 6.80 -13.14 18.31
CA THR A 140 6.47 -12.96 16.90
C THR A 140 7.49 -13.66 16.01
N SER A 141 7.03 -14.12 14.85
CA SER A 141 7.86 -14.71 13.79
C SER A 141 7.18 -14.45 12.45
N GLY A 142 7.95 -14.41 11.36
CA GLY A 142 7.37 -14.19 10.03
C GLY A 142 8.28 -14.61 8.89
N ASP A 143 7.79 -14.36 7.68
CA ASP A 143 8.49 -14.46 6.41
C ASP A 143 8.12 -13.23 5.55
N THR A 144 9.08 -12.32 5.39
CA THR A 144 8.87 -11.04 4.67
C THR A 144 8.83 -11.20 3.15
N HIS A 145 8.94 -12.42 2.63
CA HIS A 145 8.91 -12.76 1.20
C HIS A 145 7.96 -13.95 0.97
N LEU A 146 6.81 -13.89 1.64
CA LEU A 146 5.73 -14.86 1.52
C LEU A 146 4.39 -14.14 1.63
N GLY A 147 3.66 -14.04 0.52
CA GLY A 147 2.33 -13.45 0.50
C GLY A 147 1.55 -13.78 -0.76
N GLY A 148 0.40 -13.12 -0.92
CA GLY A 148 -0.48 -13.19 -2.09
C GLY A 148 0.23 -13.09 -3.44
N ASP A 149 1.26 -12.24 -3.54
CA ASP A 149 2.05 -12.01 -4.75
C ASP A 149 2.80 -13.27 -5.18
N ASP A 150 3.30 -14.08 -4.24
CA ASP A 150 3.94 -15.36 -4.53
C ASP A 150 2.95 -16.37 -5.11
N PHE A 151 1.70 -16.37 -4.62
CA PHE A 151 0.64 -17.22 -5.17
C PHE A 151 0.26 -16.77 -6.58
N ASP A 152 0.15 -15.46 -6.82
CA ASP A 152 -0.12 -14.90 -8.15
C ASP A 152 0.99 -15.26 -9.12
N LYS A 153 2.24 -15.14 -8.67
CA LYS A 153 3.41 -15.52 -9.46
C LYS A 153 3.36 -16.97 -9.91
N ARG A 154 2.89 -17.91 -9.08
CA ARG A 154 2.76 -19.32 -9.50
C ARG A 154 1.77 -19.51 -10.64
N ILE A 155 0.66 -18.78 -10.62
CA ILE A 155 -0.30 -18.80 -11.72
C ILE A 155 0.30 -18.11 -12.95
N THR A 156 0.94 -16.95 -12.79
CA THR A 156 1.61 -16.22 -13.87
C THR A 156 2.68 -17.07 -14.57
N ASP A 157 3.56 -17.72 -13.81
CA ASP A 157 4.59 -18.60 -14.36
C ASP A 157 3.96 -19.82 -15.07
N PHE A 158 2.92 -20.42 -14.48
CA PHE A 158 2.19 -21.53 -15.11
C PHE A 158 1.59 -21.12 -16.47
N LEU A 159 0.95 -19.96 -16.55
CA LEU A 159 0.39 -19.43 -17.79
C LEU A 159 1.49 -19.07 -18.80
N ALA A 160 2.56 -18.43 -18.35
CA ALA A 160 3.67 -18.01 -19.21
C ALA A 160 4.44 -19.22 -19.76
N ASP A 161 4.70 -20.24 -18.95
CA ASP A 161 5.41 -21.45 -19.37
C ASP A 161 4.55 -22.30 -20.32
N ASP A 162 3.24 -22.40 -20.09
CA ASP A 162 2.31 -23.05 -21.03
C ASP A 162 2.28 -22.32 -22.37
N PHE A 163 2.16 -20.98 -22.34
CA PHE A 163 2.17 -20.16 -23.54
C PHE A 163 3.52 -20.23 -24.28
N GLN A 164 4.64 -20.24 -23.56
CA GLN A 164 5.96 -20.40 -24.17
C GLN A 164 6.12 -21.77 -24.82
N ARG A 165 5.56 -22.83 -24.21
CA ARG A 165 5.58 -24.18 -24.78
C ARG A 165 4.73 -24.30 -26.03
N THR A 166 3.56 -23.65 -26.07
CA THR A 166 2.61 -23.76 -27.18
C THR A 166 2.90 -22.78 -28.32
N GLU A 167 3.33 -21.57 -28.01
CA GLU A 167 3.51 -20.48 -28.98
C GLU A 167 4.99 -20.09 -29.20
N GLY A 168 5.92 -20.60 -28.38
CA GLY A 168 7.35 -20.28 -28.48
C GLY A 168 7.73 -18.87 -28.01
N ILE A 169 6.80 -18.17 -27.34
CA ILE A 169 6.96 -16.77 -26.90
C ILE A 169 6.96 -16.71 -25.38
N ASP A 170 8.00 -16.12 -24.81
CA ASP A 170 8.08 -15.86 -23.38
C ASP A 170 7.42 -14.51 -23.04
N LEU A 171 6.17 -14.56 -22.57
CA LEU A 171 5.39 -13.36 -22.23
C LEU A 171 6.00 -12.53 -21.10
N ARG A 172 6.87 -13.11 -20.27
CA ARG A 172 7.56 -12.40 -19.18
C ARG A 172 8.51 -11.32 -19.68
N LYS A 173 8.91 -11.38 -20.95
CA LYS A 173 9.79 -10.37 -21.58
C LYS A 173 9.03 -9.14 -22.07
N ASP A 174 7.71 -9.21 -22.18
CA ASP A 174 6.86 -8.10 -22.56
C ASP A 174 6.19 -7.52 -21.31
N ARG A 175 6.51 -6.26 -20.99
CA ARG A 175 6.01 -5.58 -19.79
C ARG A 175 4.49 -5.45 -19.76
N GLN A 176 3.85 -5.24 -20.90
CA GLN A 176 2.39 -5.11 -20.98
C GLN A 176 1.72 -6.47 -20.86
N ALA A 177 2.27 -7.50 -21.50
CA ALA A 177 1.76 -8.85 -21.37
C ALA A 177 1.91 -9.37 -19.93
N LEU A 178 3.08 -9.17 -19.31
CA LEU A 178 3.34 -9.57 -17.93
C LEU A 178 2.36 -8.92 -16.96
N GLN A 179 2.10 -7.61 -17.08
CA GLN A 179 1.11 -6.92 -16.24
C GLN A 179 -0.28 -7.56 -16.36
N ARG A 180 -0.74 -7.80 -17.59
CA ARG A 180 -2.06 -8.41 -17.84
C ARG A 180 -2.14 -9.86 -17.35
N LEU A 181 -1.04 -10.60 -17.44
CA LEU A 181 -0.93 -11.95 -16.88
C LEU A 181 -1.09 -11.91 -15.36
N THR A 182 -0.37 -11.01 -14.68
CA THR A 182 -0.40 -10.87 -13.22
C THR A 182 -1.79 -10.46 -12.73
N GLU A 183 -2.46 -9.50 -13.38
CA GLU A 183 -3.84 -9.10 -13.05
C GLU A 183 -4.83 -10.26 -13.21
N ALA A 184 -4.69 -11.05 -14.27
CA ALA A 184 -5.54 -12.21 -14.49
C ALA A 184 -5.25 -13.35 -13.51
N ALA A 185 -3.99 -13.53 -13.13
CA ALA A 185 -3.56 -14.50 -12.13
C ALA A 185 -4.15 -14.17 -10.75
N GLU A 186 -4.05 -12.91 -10.31
CA GLU A 186 -4.64 -12.45 -9.05
C GLU A 186 -6.16 -12.65 -9.03
N LYS A 187 -6.85 -12.25 -10.10
CA LYS A 187 -8.28 -12.47 -10.23
C LYS A 187 -8.64 -13.96 -10.15
N ALA A 188 -7.90 -14.81 -10.85
CA ALA A 188 -8.11 -16.27 -10.82
C ALA A 188 -7.88 -16.85 -9.42
N LYS A 189 -6.82 -16.44 -8.71
CA LYS A 189 -6.55 -16.83 -7.31
C LYS A 189 -7.72 -16.48 -6.40
N ILE A 190 -8.23 -15.25 -6.50
CA ILE A 190 -9.36 -14.76 -5.69
C ILE A 190 -10.63 -15.56 -6.00
N GLU A 191 -10.96 -15.76 -7.27
CA GLU A 191 -12.12 -16.55 -7.69
C GLU A 191 -12.05 -17.99 -7.16
N LEU A 192 -10.87 -18.63 -7.23
CA LEU A 192 -10.65 -19.98 -6.72
C LEU A 192 -10.79 -20.11 -5.20
N SER A 193 -10.81 -19.00 -4.46
CA SER A 193 -11.11 -19.04 -3.02
C SER A 193 -12.59 -19.37 -2.74
N SER A 194 -13.49 -19.12 -3.70
CA SER A 194 -14.92 -19.46 -3.61
C SER A 194 -15.34 -20.56 -4.59
N LEU A 195 -14.73 -20.60 -5.78
CA LEU A 195 -15.03 -21.54 -6.86
C LEU A 195 -14.03 -22.70 -6.90
N THR A 196 -14.46 -23.85 -7.43
CA THR A 196 -13.57 -25.00 -7.66
C THR A 196 -12.75 -24.89 -8.96
N GLN A 197 -13.16 -23.99 -9.86
CA GLN A 197 -12.54 -23.73 -11.16
C GLN A 197 -12.84 -22.30 -11.62
N THR A 198 -11.92 -21.70 -12.36
CA THR A 198 -12.05 -20.39 -13.02
C THR A 198 -11.57 -20.47 -14.47
N SER A 199 -12.05 -19.55 -15.31
CA SER A 199 -11.64 -19.37 -16.71
C SER A 199 -10.78 -18.12 -16.85
N ILE A 200 -9.61 -18.27 -17.45
CA ILE A 200 -8.65 -17.19 -17.70
C ILE A 200 -8.64 -16.91 -19.20
N ASN A 201 -9.19 -15.75 -19.58
CA ASN A 201 -9.28 -15.31 -20.96
C ASN A 201 -8.57 -13.96 -21.16
N LEU A 202 -7.45 -14.00 -21.88
CA LEU A 202 -6.65 -12.84 -22.24
C LEU A 202 -6.56 -12.73 -23.77
N PRO A 203 -7.51 -12.01 -24.41
CA PRO A 203 -7.47 -11.83 -25.85
C PRO A 203 -6.38 -10.83 -26.23
N PHE A 204 -5.73 -11.02 -27.38
CA PHE A 204 -4.70 -10.13 -27.90
C PHE A 204 -3.57 -9.90 -26.87
N ILE A 205 -3.10 -10.97 -26.22
CA ILE A 205 -2.08 -10.88 -25.17
C ILE A 205 -0.73 -10.47 -25.73
N THR A 206 -0.42 -10.90 -26.95
CA THR A 206 0.75 -10.48 -27.73
C THR A 206 0.47 -10.66 -29.22
N ALA A 207 1.41 -10.25 -30.07
CA ALA A 207 1.36 -10.51 -31.50
C ALA A 207 2.71 -11.04 -31.99
N THR A 208 2.68 -12.04 -32.88
CA THR A 208 3.90 -12.52 -33.52
C THR A 208 4.27 -11.62 -34.69
N ALA A 209 5.47 -11.02 -34.63
CA ALA A 209 6.04 -10.36 -35.78
C ALA A 209 6.52 -11.42 -36.79
N GLY A 210 6.02 -11.37 -38.01
CA GLY A 210 6.70 -11.98 -39.14
C GLY A 210 8.13 -11.44 -39.18
N LYS A 211 9.13 -12.32 -39.12
CA LYS A 211 10.48 -11.97 -39.62
C LYS A 211 10.35 -11.76 -41.12
N CYS A 212 9.82 -10.60 -41.50
CA CYS A 212 9.57 -10.24 -42.86
C CYS A 212 10.94 -9.99 -43.54
N TRP A 213 11.25 -10.89 -44.47
CA TRP A 213 12.12 -10.68 -45.63
C TRP A 213 13.65 -10.57 -45.43
N ARG A 214 14.18 -9.92 -44.36
CA ARG A 214 15.63 -9.64 -44.26
C ARG A 214 16.51 -10.88 -44.03
N ALA A 215 16.09 -11.82 -43.18
CA ALA A 215 16.92 -12.98 -42.83
C ALA A 215 17.07 -13.98 -44.00
N TRP A 216 16.03 -14.12 -44.84
CA TRP A 216 16.08 -14.99 -46.00
C TRP A 216 16.89 -14.38 -47.16
N HIS A 217 16.83 -13.05 -47.32
CA HIS A 217 17.64 -12.32 -48.32
C HIS A 217 19.15 -12.37 -48.02
N LEU A 218 19.54 -12.40 -46.74
CA LEU A 218 20.94 -12.47 -46.30
C LEU A 218 21.59 -13.85 -46.50
N GLN A 219 20.81 -14.93 -46.58
CA GLN A 219 21.33 -16.28 -46.83
C GLN A 219 21.25 -16.72 -48.30
N ASN A 220 20.27 -16.25 -49.09
CA ASN A 220 20.00 -16.81 -50.42
C ASN A 220 20.28 -15.87 -51.60
N GLY A 221 20.77 -14.66 -51.35
CA GLY A 221 21.10 -13.71 -52.41
C GLY A 221 19.89 -13.27 -53.26
N SER A 222 20.12 -12.32 -54.17
CA SER A 222 19.10 -11.62 -54.96
C SER A 222 18.38 -12.45 -56.04
N HIS A 223 18.54 -13.78 -56.07
CA HIS A 223 17.95 -14.62 -57.12
C HIS A 223 16.53 -15.11 -56.84
N ALA A 224 15.99 -14.85 -55.65
CA ALA A 224 14.73 -15.45 -55.24
C ALA A 224 13.54 -14.46 -55.25
N ALA A 225 13.73 -13.28 -55.86
CA ALA A 225 12.64 -12.36 -56.23
C ALA A 225 11.78 -12.87 -57.41
N LYS A 226 12.15 -13.99 -58.06
CA LYS A 226 11.43 -14.55 -59.22
C LYS A 226 10.57 -15.79 -58.93
N LEU A 227 10.56 -16.33 -57.72
CA LEU A 227 9.85 -17.59 -57.41
C LEU A 227 8.44 -17.43 -56.80
N CYS A 228 8.00 -16.22 -56.47
CA CYS A 228 6.63 -15.95 -56.02
C CYS A 228 5.69 -15.37 -57.11
N ALA A 229 6.11 -15.42 -58.38
CA ALA A 229 5.27 -15.04 -59.53
C ALA A 229 4.84 -16.26 -60.37
N LEU A 230 4.76 -17.44 -59.75
CA LEU A 230 4.27 -18.65 -60.42
C LEU A 230 2.95 -19.12 -59.76
N PRO A 231 1.90 -19.40 -60.55
CA PRO A 231 0.54 -19.72 -60.07
C PRO A 231 0.41 -21.11 -59.42
N HIS A 232 1.53 -21.77 -59.06
CA HIS A 232 1.57 -23.16 -58.59
C HIS A 232 2.51 -23.34 -57.37
N ALA A 233 2.56 -22.36 -56.46
CA ALA A 233 3.09 -22.62 -55.13
C ALA A 233 2.15 -23.63 -54.43
N PRO A 234 2.66 -24.75 -53.91
CA PRO A 234 1.80 -25.76 -53.33
C PRO A 234 1.13 -25.25 -52.05
N ALA A 235 -0.18 -25.47 -51.94
CA ALA A 235 -1.04 -24.93 -50.87
C ALA A 235 -0.58 -25.30 -49.44
N HIS A 236 0.23 -26.36 -49.27
CA HIS A 236 0.78 -26.77 -47.98
C HIS A 236 1.84 -25.80 -47.42
N CYS A 237 2.60 -25.08 -48.27
CA CYS A 237 3.58 -24.10 -47.80
C CYS A 237 2.95 -22.79 -47.29
N VAL A 238 1.71 -22.49 -47.70
CA VAL A 238 1.01 -21.25 -47.33
C VAL A 238 0.19 -21.44 -46.05
N THR A 239 -0.31 -22.66 -45.79
CA THR A 239 -1.21 -22.92 -44.65
C THR A 239 -0.47 -23.15 -43.32
N GLU A 240 0.72 -23.77 -43.31
CA GLU A 240 1.51 -23.91 -42.06
C GLU A 240 2.12 -22.58 -41.59
N ALA A 241 2.29 -21.60 -42.48
CA ALA A 241 2.81 -20.28 -42.12
C ALA A 241 1.75 -19.34 -41.52
N ILE A 242 0.47 -19.48 -41.85
CA ILE A 242 -0.57 -18.51 -41.45
C ILE A 242 -0.96 -18.65 -39.96
N GLY A 243 -0.83 -19.83 -39.34
CA GLY A 243 -1.09 -20.01 -37.90
C GLY A 243 -0.02 -19.41 -36.97
N LEU A 244 1.16 -19.09 -37.52
CA LEU A 244 2.30 -18.53 -36.78
C LEU A 244 2.29 -17.00 -36.72
N TYR A 245 1.44 -16.32 -37.50
CA TYR A 245 1.45 -14.86 -37.63
C TYR A 245 0.08 -14.25 -37.32
N GLY A 246 0.00 -13.48 -36.24
CA GLY A 246 -1.21 -12.79 -35.84
C GLY A 246 -1.27 -12.49 -34.34
N PRO A 247 -2.35 -11.85 -33.89
CA PRO A 247 -2.62 -11.71 -32.47
C PRO A 247 -2.76 -13.09 -31.83
N LYS A 248 -2.22 -13.22 -30.62
CA LYS A 248 -2.29 -14.43 -29.81
C LYS A 248 -3.12 -14.17 -28.57
N HIS A 249 -3.71 -15.22 -28.02
CA HIS A 249 -4.67 -15.17 -26.92
C HIS A 249 -4.33 -16.28 -25.91
N ILE A 250 -4.71 -16.09 -24.65
CA ILE A 250 -4.79 -17.18 -23.67
C ILE A 250 -6.27 -17.45 -23.42
N ASP A 251 -6.70 -18.68 -23.59
CA ASP A 251 -8.01 -19.17 -23.17
C ASP A 251 -7.80 -20.52 -22.48
N THR A 252 -7.88 -20.52 -21.17
CA THR A 252 -7.61 -21.71 -20.35
C THR A 252 -8.50 -21.72 -19.11
N SER A 253 -8.57 -22.87 -18.46
CA SER A 253 -9.26 -23.02 -17.18
C SER A 253 -8.31 -23.52 -16.12
N LEU A 254 -8.39 -22.95 -14.92
CA LEU A 254 -7.58 -23.34 -13.78
C LEU A 254 -8.49 -23.89 -12.68
N THR A 255 -8.18 -25.08 -12.17
CA THR A 255 -8.90 -25.67 -11.04
C THR A 255 -8.24 -25.30 -9.72
N ARG A 256 -9.02 -25.27 -8.63
CA ARG A 256 -8.50 -25.04 -7.27
C ARG A 256 -7.46 -26.09 -6.91
N ALA A 257 -7.72 -27.35 -7.22
CA ALA A 257 -6.77 -28.43 -6.97
C ALA A 257 -5.41 -28.21 -7.66
N LYS A 258 -5.42 -27.72 -8.91
CA LYS A 258 -4.17 -27.41 -9.61
C LYS A 258 -3.45 -26.20 -9.00
N PHE A 259 -4.19 -25.15 -8.64
CA PHE A 259 -3.63 -24.01 -7.92
C PHE A 259 -2.95 -24.44 -6.60
N GLU A 260 -3.64 -25.22 -5.77
CA GLU A 260 -3.10 -25.71 -4.50
C GLU A 260 -1.87 -26.61 -4.68
N GLU A 261 -1.86 -27.45 -5.73
CA GLU A 261 -0.69 -28.26 -6.10
C GLU A 261 0.53 -27.38 -6.41
N MET A 262 0.35 -26.35 -7.25
CA MET A 262 1.42 -25.44 -7.68
C MET A 262 1.96 -24.56 -6.54
N CYS A 263 1.14 -24.30 -5.53
CA CYS A 263 1.48 -23.50 -4.36
C CYS A 263 1.80 -24.34 -3.11
N SER A 264 1.90 -25.66 -3.24
CA SER A 264 2.07 -26.58 -2.11
C SER A 264 3.33 -26.34 -1.27
N ASP A 265 4.38 -25.78 -1.84
CA ASP A 265 5.59 -25.37 -1.11
C ASP A 265 5.39 -24.05 -0.34
N LEU A 266 4.69 -23.05 -0.92
CA LEU A 266 4.32 -21.80 -0.24
C LEU A 266 3.42 -22.09 0.97
N LEU A 267 2.41 -22.94 0.75
CA LEU A 267 1.49 -23.41 1.79
C LEU A 267 2.25 -24.12 2.94
N ARG A 268 3.28 -24.92 2.62
CA ARG A 268 4.13 -25.55 3.66
C ARG A 268 4.98 -24.54 4.41
N ARG A 269 5.48 -23.48 3.76
CA ARG A 269 6.29 -22.43 4.41
C ARG A 269 5.51 -21.73 5.53
N CYS A 270 4.20 -21.57 5.41
CA CYS A 270 3.35 -20.96 6.46
C CYS A 270 3.43 -21.68 7.83
N ARG A 271 3.83 -22.95 7.88
CA ARG A 271 3.94 -23.70 9.15
C ARG A 271 5.12 -23.24 10.02
N VAL A 272 6.22 -22.85 9.38
CA VAL A 272 7.48 -22.60 10.06
C VAL A 272 7.38 -21.42 11.04
N PRO A 273 6.83 -20.25 10.66
CA PRO A 273 6.63 -19.15 11.62
C PRO A 273 5.66 -19.49 12.76
N VAL A 274 4.61 -20.28 12.49
CA VAL A 274 3.66 -20.69 13.54
C VAL A 274 4.34 -21.55 14.60
N GLU A 275 5.08 -22.58 14.17
CA GLU A 275 5.82 -23.46 15.08
C GLU A 275 6.89 -22.69 15.86
N GLN A 276 7.56 -21.74 15.19
CA GLN A 276 8.61 -20.93 15.79
C GLN A 276 8.06 -19.96 16.85
N ALA A 277 6.96 -19.26 16.56
CA ALA A 277 6.31 -18.35 17.50
C ALA A 277 5.84 -19.11 18.75
N LEU A 278 5.13 -20.23 18.59
CA LEU A 278 4.71 -21.07 19.73
C LEU A 278 5.89 -21.54 20.59
N LYS A 279 6.97 -21.97 19.94
CA LYS A 279 8.21 -22.38 20.63
C LYS A 279 8.83 -21.23 21.43
N ASP A 280 8.90 -20.03 20.86
CA ASP A 280 9.47 -18.86 21.53
C ASP A 280 8.60 -18.38 22.70
N ALA A 281 7.26 -18.43 22.56
CA ALA A 281 6.32 -18.21 23.64
C ALA A 281 6.34 -19.33 24.72
N LYS A 282 7.03 -20.45 24.44
CA LYS A 282 7.04 -21.67 25.27
C LYS A 282 5.64 -22.25 25.48
N LEU A 283 4.80 -22.15 24.45
CA LEU A 283 3.43 -22.63 24.44
C LEU A 283 3.25 -23.74 23.41
N SER A 284 2.21 -24.53 23.62
CA SER A 284 1.70 -25.47 22.64
C SER A 284 0.42 -24.93 22.00
N VAL A 285 0.00 -25.54 20.89
CA VAL A 285 -1.25 -25.13 20.23
C VAL A 285 -2.47 -25.32 21.14
N LYS A 286 -2.39 -26.17 22.17
CA LYS A 286 -3.49 -26.39 23.12
C LYS A 286 -3.72 -25.20 24.04
N ASP A 287 -2.68 -24.41 24.28
CA ASP A 287 -2.70 -23.22 25.13
C ASP A 287 -3.31 -22.02 24.38
N ILE A 288 -3.40 -22.10 23.05
CA ILE A 288 -4.05 -21.10 22.22
C ILE A 288 -5.57 -21.25 22.32
N LYS A 289 -6.22 -20.18 22.76
CA LYS A 289 -7.68 -20.08 22.88
C LYS A 289 -8.32 -19.86 21.52
N GLU A 290 -7.87 -18.84 20.80
CA GLU A 290 -8.39 -18.43 19.48
C GLU A 290 -7.26 -18.21 18.47
N ILE A 291 -7.54 -18.48 17.20
CA ILE A 291 -6.66 -18.14 16.08
C ILE A 291 -7.36 -17.12 15.20
N ILE A 292 -6.76 -15.95 15.07
CA ILE A 292 -7.30 -14.82 14.32
C ILE A 292 -6.64 -14.78 12.95
N LEU A 293 -7.43 -14.85 11.87
CA LEU A 293 -6.92 -14.71 10.51
C LEU A 293 -6.95 -13.26 10.07
N VAL A 294 -5.83 -12.79 9.53
CA VAL A 294 -5.63 -11.42 9.05
C VAL A 294 -5.01 -11.47 7.66
N GLY A 295 -5.36 -10.51 6.81
CA GLY A 295 -4.83 -10.41 5.45
C GLY A 295 -5.63 -11.23 4.43
N GLY A 296 -5.82 -10.65 3.24
CA GLY A 296 -6.71 -11.19 2.21
C GLY A 296 -6.33 -12.60 1.72
N SER A 297 -5.05 -12.98 1.78
CA SER A 297 -4.60 -14.31 1.36
C SER A 297 -5.03 -15.43 2.32
N THR A 298 -5.48 -15.10 3.55
CA THR A 298 -6.11 -16.07 4.46
C THR A 298 -7.49 -16.53 4.01
N ARG A 299 -8.08 -15.87 3.00
CA ARG A 299 -9.32 -16.32 2.35
C ARG A 299 -9.13 -17.58 1.49
N ILE A 300 -7.89 -17.94 1.16
CA ILE A 300 -7.56 -19.16 0.41
C ILE A 300 -7.93 -20.40 1.25
N PRO A 301 -8.80 -21.31 0.76
CA PRO A 301 -9.24 -22.48 1.53
C PRO A 301 -8.10 -23.35 2.05
N ALA A 302 -7.06 -23.58 1.24
CA ALA A 302 -5.89 -24.35 1.64
C ALA A 302 -5.09 -23.72 2.79
N VAL A 303 -5.09 -22.38 2.91
CA VAL A 303 -4.45 -21.68 4.04
C VAL A 303 -5.26 -21.92 5.32
N GLN A 304 -6.59 -21.79 5.26
CA GLN A 304 -7.46 -22.10 6.40
C GLN A 304 -7.35 -23.57 6.82
N ASP A 305 -7.21 -24.48 5.85
CA ASP A 305 -6.98 -25.90 6.12
C ASP A 305 -5.64 -26.17 6.79
N ILE A 306 -4.59 -25.40 6.48
CA ILE A 306 -3.32 -25.48 7.20
C ILE A 306 -3.51 -25.07 8.65
N VAL A 307 -4.19 -23.94 8.88
CA VAL A 307 -4.49 -23.46 10.24
C VAL A 307 -5.28 -24.51 11.00
N ARG A 308 -6.35 -25.07 10.43
CA ARG A 308 -7.11 -26.20 10.99
C ARG A 308 -6.25 -27.42 11.30
N LYS A 309 -5.32 -27.79 10.41
CA LYS A 309 -4.43 -28.95 10.59
C LYS A 309 -3.40 -28.72 11.69
N ILE A 310 -2.94 -27.48 11.88
CA ILE A 310 -2.00 -27.13 12.96
C ILE A 310 -2.75 -27.08 14.29
N SER A 311 -3.95 -26.48 14.30
CA SER A 311 -4.68 -26.17 15.53
C SER A 311 -5.63 -27.24 16.03
N GLY A 312 -6.13 -28.08 15.12
CA GLY A 312 -7.25 -28.97 15.40
C GLY A 312 -8.57 -28.24 15.64
N ARG A 313 -8.67 -26.94 15.30
CA ARG A 313 -9.84 -26.08 15.52
C ARG A 313 -10.10 -25.19 14.30
N ASP A 314 -11.34 -24.74 14.15
CA ASP A 314 -11.65 -23.73 13.16
C ASP A 314 -11.09 -22.36 13.57
N PRO A 315 -10.53 -21.60 12.62
CA PRO A 315 -10.08 -20.24 12.88
C PRO A 315 -11.28 -19.32 13.19
N ASN A 316 -10.99 -18.27 13.95
CA ASN A 316 -11.96 -17.24 14.25
C ASN A 316 -12.25 -16.40 13.00
N VAL A 317 -13.54 -16.20 12.70
CA VAL A 317 -14.04 -15.42 11.56
C VAL A 317 -14.90 -14.22 11.99
N THR A 318 -14.85 -13.84 13.27
CA THR A 318 -15.64 -12.71 13.79
C THR A 318 -15.06 -11.35 13.42
N VAL A 319 -13.78 -11.32 13.02
CA VAL A 319 -13.12 -10.11 12.54
C VAL A 319 -12.98 -10.14 11.02
N ASN A 320 -13.08 -8.97 10.39
CA ASN A 320 -12.85 -8.83 8.96
C ASN A 320 -11.32 -8.82 8.70
N PRO A 321 -10.76 -9.82 7.98
CA PRO A 321 -9.31 -9.92 7.76
C PRO A 321 -8.73 -8.73 6.98
N ASP A 322 -9.55 -7.97 6.26
CA ASP A 322 -9.10 -6.83 5.44
C ASP A 322 -9.09 -5.50 6.23
N GLU A 323 -9.86 -5.41 7.32
CA GLU A 323 -10.09 -4.15 8.05
C GLU A 323 -9.54 -4.16 9.49
N VAL A 324 -9.38 -5.35 10.08
CA VAL A 324 -9.05 -5.53 11.51
C VAL A 324 -7.75 -4.82 11.93
N VAL A 325 -6.75 -4.79 11.05
CA VAL A 325 -5.49 -4.07 11.27
C VAL A 325 -5.72 -2.56 11.33
N ALA A 326 -6.50 -2.00 10.40
CA ALA A 326 -6.79 -0.57 10.37
C ALA A 326 -7.65 -0.13 11.57
N LEU A 327 -8.62 -0.96 11.97
CA LEU A 327 -9.40 -0.75 13.20
C LEU A 327 -8.51 -0.72 14.43
N GLY A 328 -7.56 -1.65 14.53
CA GLY A 328 -6.58 -1.69 15.62
C GLY A 328 -5.68 -0.46 15.69
N ALA A 329 -5.22 0.02 14.53
CA ALA A 329 -4.45 1.25 14.45
C ALA A 329 -5.27 2.48 14.89
N ALA A 330 -6.57 2.51 14.58
CA ALA A 330 -7.49 3.54 15.06
C ALA A 330 -7.68 3.48 16.58
N VAL A 331 -7.82 2.29 17.17
CA VAL A 331 -7.85 2.10 18.63
C VAL A 331 -6.56 2.66 19.25
N GLN A 332 -5.39 2.33 18.70
CA GLN A 332 -4.11 2.86 19.16
C GLN A 332 -4.03 4.39 19.05
N ALA A 333 -4.60 4.99 18.00
CA ALA A 333 -4.69 6.44 17.86
C ALA A 333 -5.57 7.05 18.96
N GLY A 334 -6.72 6.44 19.26
CA GLY A 334 -7.60 6.83 20.36
C GLY A 334 -6.92 6.75 21.73
N VAL A 335 -6.08 5.72 21.96
CA VAL A 335 -5.27 5.60 23.19
C VAL A 335 -4.26 6.75 23.30
N LEU A 336 -3.60 7.12 22.19
CA LEU A 336 -2.64 8.23 22.19
C LEU A 336 -3.31 9.60 22.33
N ALA A 337 -4.55 9.72 21.86
CA ALA A 337 -5.38 10.91 22.04
C ALA A 337 -5.95 11.03 23.46
N GLY A 338 -5.92 9.95 24.25
CA GLY A 338 -6.54 9.87 25.58
C GLY A 338 -8.05 9.67 25.55
N GLU A 339 -8.63 9.37 24.38
CA GLU A 339 -10.06 9.05 24.21
C GLU A 339 -10.38 7.61 24.59
N VAL A 340 -9.38 6.73 24.47
CA VAL A 340 -9.46 5.33 24.91
C VAL A 340 -8.57 5.16 26.14
N SER A 341 -9.17 4.80 27.27
CA SER A 341 -8.49 4.55 28.54
C SER A 341 -8.38 3.05 28.83
N ASP A 342 -7.57 2.72 29.85
CA ASP A 342 -7.39 1.35 30.36
C ASP A 342 -6.83 0.33 29.34
N ILE A 343 -6.14 0.79 28.29
CA ILE A 343 -5.39 -0.08 27.38
C ILE A 343 -3.88 0.04 27.65
N VAL A 344 -3.25 -1.10 27.94
CA VAL A 344 -1.80 -1.24 28.05
C VAL A 344 -1.31 -2.17 26.95
N LEU A 345 -0.47 -1.64 26.07
CA LEU A 345 0.14 -2.40 24.99
C LEU A 345 1.63 -2.65 25.26
N LEU A 346 2.02 -3.91 25.28
CA LEU A 346 3.38 -4.41 25.46
C LEU A 346 3.79 -5.19 24.21
N ASP A 347 4.50 -4.54 23.30
CA ASP A 347 5.01 -5.15 22.07
C ASP A 347 6.47 -5.62 22.24
N VAL A 348 7.04 -6.33 21.27
CA VAL A 348 8.39 -6.91 21.32
C VAL A 348 9.22 -6.62 20.06
N THR A 349 10.54 -6.70 20.18
CA THR A 349 11.44 -6.71 19.00
C THR A 349 11.43 -8.08 18.29
N PRO A 350 11.21 -8.18 16.97
CA PRO A 350 11.10 -9.47 16.26
C PRO A 350 12.45 -10.19 16.08
N LEU A 351 13.56 -9.46 16.18
CA LEU A 351 14.90 -9.96 15.87
C LEU A 351 15.89 -9.56 16.96
N SER A 352 16.85 -10.45 17.23
CA SER A 352 17.93 -10.17 18.16
C SER A 352 18.83 -9.06 17.61
N LEU A 353 19.27 -8.18 18.50
CA LEU A 353 20.21 -7.11 18.22
C LEU A 353 21.51 -7.38 18.94
N GLY A 354 22.62 -7.07 18.26
CA GLY A 354 23.94 -7.35 18.76
C GLY A 354 25.01 -6.56 18.03
N LEU A 355 26.26 -6.91 18.34
CA LEU A 355 27.44 -6.32 17.71
C LEU A 355 28.43 -7.38 17.28
N GLU A 356 29.18 -7.06 16.24
CA GLU A 356 30.32 -7.85 15.80
C GLU A 356 31.45 -7.76 16.82
N THR A 357 31.95 -8.92 17.24
CA THR A 357 33.09 -9.04 18.13
C THR A 357 34.26 -9.75 17.44
N LEU A 358 35.42 -9.73 18.08
CA LEU A 358 36.64 -10.35 17.55
C LEU A 358 36.39 -11.82 17.18
N GLY A 359 36.74 -12.19 15.95
CA GLY A 359 36.44 -13.50 15.38
C GLY A 359 35.24 -13.52 14.42
N GLY A 360 34.62 -12.36 14.16
CA GLY A 360 33.51 -12.24 13.20
C GLY A 360 32.23 -12.89 13.70
N VAL A 361 32.05 -12.96 15.03
CA VAL A 361 30.88 -13.53 15.69
C VAL A 361 29.97 -12.43 16.25
N MET A 362 28.66 -12.66 16.20
CA MET A 362 27.67 -11.75 16.73
C MET A 362 27.49 -11.99 18.23
N THR A 363 27.78 -10.97 19.04
CA THR A 363 27.40 -10.96 20.46
C THR A 363 26.01 -10.35 20.60
N ARG A 364 25.04 -11.16 21.01
CA ARG A 364 23.63 -10.74 21.19
C ARG A 364 23.48 -9.99 22.50
N LEU A 365 22.89 -8.80 22.43
CA LEU A 365 22.65 -7.91 23.56
C LEU A 365 21.19 -7.89 23.98
N ILE A 366 20.32 -7.74 22.99
CA ILE A 366 18.87 -7.72 23.16
C ILE A 366 18.33 -8.89 22.33
N PRO A 367 17.94 -10.01 22.96
CA PRO A 367 17.32 -11.13 22.26
C PRO A 367 16.01 -10.73 21.56
N ARG A 368 15.64 -11.43 20.50
CA ARG A 368 14.29 -11.32 19.93
C ARG A 368 13.22 -11.63 20.98
N ASN A 369 12.02 -11.11 20.74
CA ASN A 369 10.87 -11.15 21.63
C ASN A 369 11.10 -10.44 22.98
N THR A 370 12.10 -9.56 23.08
CA THR A 370 12.24 -8.66 24.24
C THR A 370 11.20 -7.55 24.15
N THR A 371 10.45 -7.35 25.24
CA THR A 371 9.43 -6.30 25.36
C THR A 371 10.00 -4.90 25.13
N LEU A 372 9.23 -4.06 24.46
CA LEU A 372 9.57 -2.69 24.11
C LEU A 372 8.77 -1.68 24.97
N PRO A 373 9.33 -0.49 25.25
CA PRO A 373 10.71 -0.05 24.98
C PRO A 373 11.74 -0.76 25.89
N THR A 374 12.99 -0.86 25.45
CA THR A 374 14.05 -1.51 26.24
C THR A 374 15.42 -0.89 26.04
N SER A 375 16.31 -1.09 27.02
CA SER A 375 17.67 -0.57 27.00
C SER A 375 18.66 -1.61 27.53
N LYS A 376 19.80 -1.77 26.85
CA LYS A 376 20.89 -2.64 27.28
C LYS A 376 22.23 -1.96 27.06
N SER A 377 23.14 -2.08 28.02
CA SER A 377 24.52 -1.61 27.89
C SER A 377 25.50 -2.75 28.13
N GLU A 378 26.58 -2.77 27.36
CA GLU A 378 27.70 -3.68 27.56
C GLU A 378 29.02 -2.93 27.35
N VAL A 379 30.04 -3.32 28.12
CA VAL A 379 31.35 -2.68 28.09
C VAL A 379 32.32 -3.56 27.32
N PHE A 380 32.87 -2.99 26.25
CA PHE A 380 33.91 -3.58 25.43
C PHE A 380 35.25 -2.89 25.68
N SER A 381 36.32 -3.48 25.15
CA SER A 381 37.65 -2.91 25.21
C SER A 381 38.37 -3.05 23.87
N THR A 382 39.47 -2.32 23.69
CA THR A 382 40.35 -2.43 22.53
C THR A 382 40.90 -3.84 22.34
N ALA A 383 41.11 -4.21 21.07
CA ALA A 383 41.62 -5.49 20.63
C ALA A 383 43.15 -5.50 20.41
N ALA A 384 43.80 -4.32 20.37
CA ALA A 384 45.23 -4.17 20.19
C ALA A 384 45.83 -3.07 21.10
N ASP A 385 47.12 -3.19 21.39
CA ASP A 385 47.88 -2.18 22.15
C ASP A 385 47.96 -0.87 21.36
N GLY A 386 47.80 0.25 22.05
CA GLY A 386 47.87 1.58 21.46
C GLY A 386 46.71 1.91 20.50
N GLN A 387 45.67 1.09 20.44
CA GLN A 387 44.50 1.33 19.60
C GLN A 387 43.76 2.60 20.03
N THR A 388 43.68 3.57 19.11
CA THR A 388 43.09 4.91 19.37
C THR A 388 41.66 5.05 18.85
N SER A 389 41.09 4.01 18.24
CA SER A 389 39.71 3.98 17.80
C SER A 389 39.13 2.58 17.83
N VAL A 390 37.82 2.47 18.07
CA VAL A 390 37.09 1.19 18.05
C VAL A 390 36.00 1.28 16.98
N GLU A 391 35.97 0.28 16.10
CA GLU A 391 34.90 0.10 15.12
C GLU A 391 33.81 -0.79 15.73
N ILE A 392 32.57 -0.35 15.64
CA ILE A 392 31.38 -1.00 16.19
C ILE A 392 30.45 -1.28 15.02
N ASN A 393 30.27 -2.55 14.69
CA ASN A 393 29.32 -3.01 13.68
C ASN A 393 28.08 -3.57 14.36
N VAL A 394 26.95 -2.91 14.16
CA VAL A 394 25.65 -3.26 14.75
C VAL A 394 24.92 -4.22 13.82
N LEU A 395 24.40 -5.31 14.38
CA LEU A 395 23.82 -6.42 13.64
C LEU A 395 22.42 -6.74 14.16
N GLN A 396 21.59 -7.25 13.26
CA GLN A 396 20.27 -7.80 13.55
C GLN A 396 20.14 -9.21 12.94
N GLY A 397 19.73 -10.19 13.75
CA GLY A 397 19.50 -11.56 13.32
C GLY A 397 19.87 -12.63 14.36
N GLU A 398 19.64 -13.89 13.99
CA GLU A 398 19.73 -15.05 14.88
C GLU A 398 20.95 -15.95 14.61
N ARG A 399 21.79 -15.59 13.64
CA ARG A 399 22.94 -16.40 13.21
C ARG A 399 24.15 -16.11 14.10
N GLU A 400 25.04 -17.09 14.26
CA GLU A 400 26.22 -16.97 15.12
C GLU A 400 27.31 -16.04 14.52
N PHE A 401 27.51 -16.09 13.21
CA PHE A 401 28.53 -15.28 12.53
C PHE A 401 27.95 -13.95 12.05
N ALA A 402 28.70 -12.86 12.24
CA ALA A 402 28.31 -11.50 11.88
C ALA A 402 27.90 -11.38 10.40
N ARG A 403 28.68 -12.00 9.50
CA ARG A 403 28.44 -12.01 8.04
C ARG A 403 27.09 -12.63 7.61
N ASP A 404 26.51 -13.46 8.47
CA ASP A 404 25.25 -14.17 8.19
C ASP A 404 24.03 -13.40 8.74
N ASN A 405 24.25 -12.28 9.43
CA ASN A 405 23.22 -11.41 9.96
C ASN A 405 23.16 -10.10 9.17
N LYS A 406 22.06 -9.37 9.33
CA LYS A 406 21.89 -8.05 8.71
C LYS A 406 22.71 -7.02 9.47
N SER A 407 23.70 -6.41 8.81
CA SER A 407 24.33 -5.20 9.36
C SER A 407 23.36 -4.02 9.26
N LEU A 408 23.17 -3.35 10.39
CA LEU A 408 22.37 -2.14 10.51
C LEU A 408 23.22 -0.87 10.32
N GLY A 409 24.52 -0.96 10.63
CA GLY A 409 25.47 0.12 10.44
C GLY A 409 26.79 -0.15 11.15
N THR A 410 27.84 0.49 10.66
CA THR A 410 29.19 0.43 11.25
C THR A 410 29.64 1.83 11.60
N PHE A 411 30.25 2.00 12.77
CA PHE A 411 30.76 3.29 13.18
C PHE A 411 32.01 3.22 14.02
N ARG A 412 32.75 4.32 14.01
CA ARG A 412 34.05 4.40 14.64
C ARG A 412 34.03 5.41 15.77
N LEU A 413 34.33 4.95 16.98
CA LEU A 413 34.61 5.82 18.12
C LEU A 413 36.10 6.19 18.07
N ASP A 414 36.40 7.41 17.68
CA ASP A 414 37.76 7.93 17.55
C ASP A 414 38.27 8.66 18.79
N GLY A 415 39.60 8.72 18.92
CA GLY A 415 40.27 9.56 19.91
C GLY A 415 40.31 8.95 21.31
N ILE A 416 40.37 7.62 21.38
CA ILE A 416 40.70 6.84 22.57
C ILE A 416 42.20 7.03 22.87
N PRO A 417 42.59 7.34 24.11
CA PRO A 417 44.01 7.47 24.47
C PRO A 417 44.76 6.14 24.26
N PRO A 418 46.00 6.15 23.74
CA PRO A 418 46.81 4.94 23.63
C PRO A 418 47.00 4.27 24.99
N ALA A 419 46.55 3.02 25.10
CA ALA A 419 46.71 2.18 26.29
C ALA A 419 46.97 0.72 25.88
N ALA A 420 47.38 -0.11 26.83
CA ALA A 420 47.46 -1.55 26.60
C ALA A 420 46.07 -2.11 26.24
N ARG A 421 46.04 -3.17 25.42
CA ARG A 421 44.84 -3.92 25.08
C ARG A 421 44.11 -4.31 26.37
N GLY A 422 42.79 -4.16 26.39
CA GLY A 422 41.97 -4.52 27.57
C GLY A 422 41.75 -3.37 28.55
N VAL A 423 42.46 -2.24 28.42
CA VAL A 423 42.37 -1.11 29.35
C VAL A 423 41.27 -0.11 29.00
N PRO A 424 41.13 0.38 27.75
CA PRO A 424 40.04 1.30 27.41
C PRO A 424 38.67 0.64 27.60
N GLN A 425 37.76 1.32 28.27
CA GLN A 425 36.40 0.82 28.51
C GLN A 425 35.40 1.57 27.65
N VAL A 426 34.95 0.93 26.57
CA VAL A 426 33.95 1.48 25.66
C VAL A 426 32.59 0.86 25.99
N GLU A 427 31.72 1.64 26.62
CA GLU A 427 30.34 1.24 26.86
C GLU A 427 29.51 1.47 25.61
N VAL A 428 28.86 0.43 25.12
CA VAL A 428 27.91 0.52 24.02
C VAL A 428 26.52 0.28 24.59
N LYS A 429 25.65 1.28 24.45
CA LYS A 429 24.26 1.28 24.92
C LYS A 429 23.32 1.21 23.72
N PHE A 430 22.43 0.23 23.75
CA PHE A 430 21.37 0.00 22.79
C PHE A 430 20.06 0.45 23.45
N ASP A 431 19.35 1.36 22.82
CA ASP A 431 18.03 1.83 23.23
C ASP A 431 17.05 1.60 22.08
N ILE A 432 15.98 0.86 22.35
CA ILE A 432 14.89 0.63 21.40
C ILE A 432 13.65 1.32 21.94
N ASP A 433 13.06 2.20 21.13
CA ASP A 433 11.85 2.94 21.50
C ASP A 433 10.56 2.11 21.31
N ALA A 434 9.42 2.72 21.63
CA ALA A 434 8.11 2.08 21.47
C ALA A 434 7.68 1.88 20.00
N ASN A 435 8.41 2.41 19.01
CA ASN A 435 8.20 2.15 17.59
C ASN A 435 9.08 0.98 17.09
N GLY A 436 9.93 0.42 17.96
CA GLY A 436 10.92 -0.58 17.58
C GLY A 436 12.14 0.01 16.87
N ILE A 437 12.41 1.30 16.99
CA ILE A 437 13.54 1.98 16.34
C ILE A 437 14.76 1.99 17.26
N LEU A 438 15.90 1.53 16.74
CA LEU A 438 17.15 1.40 17.47
C LEU A 438 17.97 2.71 17.47
N SER A 439 18.48 3.05 18.64
CA SER A 439 19.58 4.00 18.82
C SER A 439 20.73 3.35 19.58
N VAL A 440 21.96 3.60 19.12
CA VAL A 440 23.17 3.05 19.69
C VAL A 440 24.11 4.17 20.09
N THR A 441 24.51 4.20 21.35
CA THR A 441 25.46 5.17 21.90
C THR A 441 26.72 4.45 22.34
N ALA A 442 27.88 4.85 21.84
CA ALA A 442 29.18 4.40 22.35
C ALA A 442 29.82 5.50 23.21
N THR A 443 30.25 5.16 24.41
CA THR A 443 30.91 6.07 25.35
C THR A 443 32.22 5.46 25.83
N ASP A 444 33.35 6.14 25.61
CA ASP A 444 34.60 5.80 26.30
C ASP A 444 34.49 6.29 27.76
N LYS A 445 34.44 5.37 28.73
CA LYS A 445 34.33 5.69 30.15
C LYS A 445 35.55 6.42 30.70
N GLY A 446 36.72 6.29 30.06
CA GLY A 446 37.94 6.97 30.49
C GLY A 446 37.93 8.46 30.14
N THR A 447 37.55 8.79 28.91
CA THR A 447 37.55 10.19 28.44
C THR A 447 36.19 10.89 28.52
N GLY A 448 35.11 10.12 28.69
CA GLY A 448 33.73 10.62 28.59
C GLY A 448 33.29 10.98 27.17
N LYS A 449 34.15 10.74 26.16
CA LYS A 449 33.79 10.98 24.75
C LYS A 449 32.67 10.03 24.34
N LYS A 450 31.69 10.59 23.65
CA LYS A 450 30.53 9.87 23.14
C LYS A 450 30.47 9.96 21.63
N GLN A 451 30.06 8.86 21.02
CA GLN A 451 29.63 8.82 19.64
C GLN A 451 28.25 8.17 19.63
N ASP A 452 27.26 8.95 19.19
CA ASP A 452 25.88 8.51 19.08
C ASP A 452 25.56 8.18 17.63
N ILE A 453 24.82 7.09 17.44
CA ILE A 453 24.20 6.72 16.18
C ILE A 453 22.72 6.49 16.43
N LYS A 454 21.89 7.33 15.80
CA LYS A 454 20.56 6.88 15.43
C LYS A 454 20.75 6.06 14.17
N ILE A 455 20.37 4.79 14.22
CA ILE A 455 20.40 3.93 13.04
C ILE A 455 19.28 4.44 12.13
N THR A 456 19.55 5.53 11.40
CA THR A 456 18.89 5.78 10.13
C THR A 456 19.66 4.87 9.19
N GLY A 457 19.19 3.64 8.99
CA GLY A 457 19.95 2.57 8.33
C GLY A 457 20.69 3.07 7.08
N ALA A 458 21.83 2.46 6.76
CA ALA A 458 22.61 2.77 5.55
C ALA A 458 21.79 2.70 4.24
N SER A 459 20.57 2.17 4.30
CA SER A 459 19.56 2.03 3.24
C SER A 459 18.36 2.99 3.35
N THR A 460 18.41 4.04 4.19
CA THR A 460 17.31 4.99 4.41
C THR A 460 17.66 6.40 3.90
N LEU A 461 16.65 7.22 3.65
CA LEU A 461 16.82 8.58 3.17
C LEU A 461 17.54 9.46 4.20
N GLY A 462 18.47 10.30 3.72
CA GLY A 462 19.06 11.34 4.56
C GLY A 462 18.00 12.37 4.99
N LYS A 463 18.19 13.04 6.14
CA LYS A 463 17.25 14.06 6.62
C LYS A 463 16.98 15.15 5.57
N ASP A 464 18.03 15.62 4.90
CA ASP A 464 17.94 16.64 3.85
C ASP A 464 17.13 16.14 2.63
N ASP A 465 17.22 14.84 2.31
CA ASP A 465 16.43 14.21 1.25
C ASP A 465 14.96 14.15 1.63
N VAL A 466 14.65 13.72 2.86
CA VAL A 466 13.27 13.68 3.37
C VAL A 466 12.67 15.09 3.34
N GLU A 467 13.39 16.11 3.81
CA GLU A 467 12.90 17.50 3.78
C GLU A 467 12.70 18.04 2.37
N ARG A 468 13.58 17.71 1.43
CA ARG A 468 13.40 18.02 0.01
C ARG A 468 12.16 17.33 -0.53
N MET A 469 11.96 16.04 -0.23
CA MET A 469 10.80 15.27 -0.69
C MET A 469 9.49 15.79 -0.10
N VAL A 470 9.46 16.23 1.16
CA VAL A 470 8.31 16.92 1.77
C VAL A 470 7.96 18.18 0.97
N LYS A 471 8.94 19.02 0.65
CA LYS A 471 8.71 20.24 -0.15
C LYS A 471 8.23 19.94 -1.57
N GLU A 472 8.79 18.92 -2.21
CA GLU A 472 8.34 18.44 -3.52
C GLU A 472 6.90 17.91 -3.45
N ALA A 473 6.58 17.11 -2.44
CA ALA A 473 5.25 16.58 -2.17
C ALA A 473 4.19 17.69 -1.98
N GLU A 474 4.51 18.73 -1.21
CA GLU A 474 3.63 19.89 -1.02
C GLU A 474 3.37 20.64 -2.34
N LYS A 475 4.40 20.78 -3.17
CA LYS A 475 4.27 21.39 -4.50
C LYS A 475 3.32 20.58 -5.39
N PHE A 476 3.51 19.26 -5.46
CA PHE A 476 2.65 18.37 -6.25
C PHE A 476 1.21 18.36 -5.72
N ALA A 477 1.00 18.36 -4.41
CA ALA A 477 -0.32 18.48 -3.83
C ALA A 477 -1.03 19.79 -4.26
N GLY A 478 -0.29 20.90 -4.36
CA GLY A 478 -0.79 22.17 -4.88
C GLY A 478 -1.16 22.11 -6.37
N GLU A 479 -0.35 21.46 -7.19
CA GLU A 479 -0.62 21.23 -8.62
C GLU A 479 -1.83 20.31 -8.82
N ASP A 480 -1.92 19.21 -8.07
CA ASP A 480 -3.03 18.26 -8.08
C ASP A 480 -4.34 18.92 -7.64
N LYS A 481 -4.30 19.78 -6.62
CA LYS A 481 -5.47 20.56 -6.19
C LYS A 481 -6.00 21.45 -7.31
N LYS A 482 -5.12 22.18 -8.00
CA LYS A 482 -5.52 23.02 -9.15
C LYS A 482 -6.10 22.18 -10.29
N ARG A 483 -5.49 21.04 -10.58
CA ARG A 483 -5.98 20.12 -11.62
C ARG A 483 -7.35 19.55 -11.27
N ARG A 484 -7.56 19.19 -10.00
CA ARG A 484 -8.87 18.74 -9.49
C ARG A 484 -9.92 19.84 -9.57
N GLU A 485 -9.60 21.06 -9.14
CA GLU A 485 -10.52 22.21 -9.25
C GLU A 485 -10.92 22.47 -10.70
N ALA A 486 -10.00 22.32 -11.65
CA ALA A 486 -10.31 22.45 -13.08
C ALA A 486 -11.27 21.35 -13.57
N VAL A 487 -11.06 20.10 -13.14
CA VAL A 487 -11.96 18.97 -13.47
C VAL A 487 -13.34 19.15 -12.83
N ASP A 488 -13.40 19.56 -11.56
CA ASP A 488 -14.67 19.82 -10.88
C ASP A 488 -15.44 20.97 -11.55
N THR A 489 -14.75 22.04 -11.93
CA THR A 489 -15.31 23.16 -12.70
C THR A 489 -15.85 22.68 -14.05
N LYS A 490 -15.12 21.79 -14.75
CA LYS A 490 -15.57 21.20 -16.02
C LYS A 490 -16.84 20.37 -15.83
N ASN A 491 -16.90 19.51 -14.81
CA ASN A 491 -18.08 18.70 -14.51
C ASN A 491 -19.30 19.56 -14.16
N GLN A 492 -19.11 20.65 -13.42
CA GLN A 492 -20.15 21.63 -13.12
C GLN A 492 -20.64 22.32 -14.41
N ALA A 493 -19.73 22.74 -15.28
CA ALA A 493 -20.06 23.37 -16.55
C ALA A 493 -20.86 22.43 -17.47
N GLU A 494 -20.42 21.18 -17.61
CA GLU A 494 -21.13 20.16 -18.39
C GLU A 494 -22.52 19.85 -17.83
N SER A 495 -22.64 19.75 -16.50
CA SER A 495 -23.93 19.55 -15.82
C SER A 495 -24.87 20.74 -16.02
N LEU A 496 -24.36 21.98 -15.91
CA LEU A 496 -25.12 23.20 -16.13
C LEU A 496 -25.63 23.29 -17.58
N VAL A 497 -24.75 23.03 -18.56
CA VAL A 497 -25.12 22.98 -19.98
C VAL A 497 -26.27 21.99 -20.19
N TYR A 498 -26.13 20.77 -19.69
CA TYR A 498 -27.17 19.74 -19.84
C TYR A 498 -28.51 20.15 -19.21
N GLN A 499 -28.49 20.71 -17.99
CA GLN A 499 -29.70 21.15 -17.29
C GLN A 499 -30.39 22.31 -18.03
N THR A 500 -29.63 23.31 -18.46
CA THR A 500 -30.17 24.46 -19.19
C THR A 500 -30.71 24.06 -20.56
N GLU A 501 -30.07 23.13 -21.27
CA GLU A 501 -30.61 22.60 -22.52
C GLU A 501 -31.93 21.85 -22.34
N LYS A 502 -32.06 21.10 -21.25
CA LYS A 502 -33.31 20.44 -20.90
C LYS A 502 -34.43 21.46 -20.65
N GLN A 503 -34.13 22.51 -19.88
CA GLN A 503 -35.08 23.59 -19.61
C GLN A 503 -35.48 24.36 -20.88
N LEU A 504 -34.53 24.65 -21.77
CA LEU A 504 -34.84 25.28 -23.06
C LEU A 504 -35.81 24.45 -23.91
N LYS A 505 -35.63 23.12 -23.93
CA LYS A 505 -36.56 22.21 -24.63
C LYS A 505 -37.93 22.15 -23.98
N GLU A 506 -37.99 22.20 -22.65
CA GLU A 506 -39.24 22.11 -21.88
C GLU A 506 -40.10 23.37 -21.99
N PHE A 507 -39.46 24.55 -22.02
CA PHE A 507 -40.13 25.85 -22.10
C PHE A 507 -40.08 26.48 -23.50
N ASP A 508 -39.80 25.69 -24.53
CA ASP A 508 -39.52 26.15 -25.90
C ASP A 508 -40.61 27.10 -26.45
N GLU A 509 -41.88 26.75 -26.25
CA GLU A 509 -43.03 27.53 -26.73
C GLU A 509 -43.36 28.76 -25.86
N LYS A 510 -42.82 28.84 -24.64
CA LYS A 510 -43.12 29.89 -23.66
C LYS A 510 -42.03 30.96 -23.57
N LEU A 511 -40.90 30.76 -24.25
CA LEU A 511 -39.75 31.65 -24.19
C LEU A 511 -39.73 32.63 -25.36
N PRO A 512 -39.55 33.93 -25.11
CA PRO A 512 -39.25 34.91 -26.15
C PRO A 512 -38.02 34.52 -26.97
N ALA A 513 -38.07 34.74 -28.29
CA ALA A 513 -37.01 34.32 -29.22
C ALA A 513 -35.64 34.99 -28.93
N ASP A 514 -35.66 36.22 -28.40
CA ASP A 514 -34.48 36.97 -27.97
C ASP A 514 -33.82 36.36 -26.72
N VAL A 515 -34.62 35.90 -25.75
CA VAL A 515 -34.13 35.22 -24.54
C VAL A 515 -33.54 33.86 -24.90
N LYS A 516 -34.20 33.11 -25.79
CA LYS A 516 -33.70 31.82 -26.29
C LYS A 516 -32.36 31.97 -27.01
N ALA A 517 -32.24 32.93 -27.93
CA ALA A 517 -30.99 33.20 -28.65
C ALA A 517 -29.85 33.64 -27.72
N SER A 518 -30.16 34.43 -26.68
CA SER A 518 -29.18 34.83 -25.64
C SER A 518 -28.61 33.61 -24.90
N ILE A 519 -29.48 32.71 -24.43
CA ILE A 519 -29.08 31.52 -23.67
C ILE A 519 -28.34 30.51 -24.56
N GLU A 520 -28.78 30.29 -25.80
CA GLU A 520 -28.07 29.44 -26.76
C GLU A 520 -26.65 29.96 -27.06
N GLY A 521 -26.48 31.28 -27.15
CA GLY A 521 -25.18 31.93 -27.26
C GLY A 521 -24.29 31.64 -26.04
N LYS A 522 -24.84 31.77 -24.83
CA LYS A 522 -24.11 31.47 -23.58
C LYS A 522 -23.80 29.99 -23.37
N LEU A 523 -24.68 29.09 -23.80
CA LEU A 523 -24.41 27.66 -23.83
C LEU A 523 -23.22 27.32 -24.72
N LYS A 524 -23.11 27.99 -25.87
CA LYS A 524 -21.95 27.85 -26.75
C LYS A 524 -20.68 28.37 -26.09
N ASP A 525 -20.73 29.52 -25.43
CA ASP A 525 -19.58 30.08 -24.71
C ASP A 525 -19.05 29.11 -23.64
N VAL A 526 -19.95 28.47 -22.87
CA VAL A 526 -19.57 27.47 -21.85
C VAL A 526 -18.97 26.22 -22.50
N ARG A 527 -19.54 25.73 -23.60
CA ARG A 527 -18.99 24.57 -24.34
C ARG A 527 -17.61 24.83 -24.91
N ASP A 528 -17.41 26.00 -25.49
CA ASP A 528 -16.13 26.40 -26.06
C ASP A 528 -15.07 26.52 -24.94
N ALA A 529 -15.46 27.03 -23.76
CA ALA A 529 -14.59 27.07 -22.59
C ALA A 529 -14.25 25.68 -22.04
N VAL A 530 -15.21 24.75 -22.05
CA VAL A 530 -14.99 23.34 -21.68
C VAL A 530 -14.03 22.65 -22.66
N ALA A 531 -14.20 22.89 -23.96
CA ALA A 531 -13.36 22.34 -25.01
C ALA A 531 -11.92 22.89 -24.99
N SER A 532 -11.73 24.13 -24.54
CA SER A 532 -10.40 24.76 -24.41
C SER A 532 -9.70 24.48 -23.09
N GLU A 533 -10.29 23.68 -22.19
CA GLU A 533 -9.76 23.35 -20.85
C GLU A 533 -9.34 24.56 -19.99
N ASP A 534 -9.98 25.71 -20.19
CA ASP A 534 -9.68 26.96 -19.46
C ASP A 534 -10.63 27.13 -18.27
N ALA A 535 -10.16 26.74 -17.08
CA ALA A 535 -10.96 26.82 -15.84
C ALA A 535 -11.42 28.25 -15.48
N GLY A 536 -10.64 29.28 -15.83
CA GLY A 536 -11.02 30.68 -15.58
C GLY A 536 -12.16 31.13 -16.49
N ARG A 537 -12.08 30.75 -17.77
CA ARG A 537 -13.14 31.01 -18.74
C ARG A 537 -14.39 30.18 -18.46
N MET A 538 -14.27 28.94 -17.99
CA MET A 538 -15.41 28.12 -17.58
C MET A 538 -16.20 28.81 -16.46
N LYS A 539 -15.54 29.29 -15.39
CA LYS A 539 -16.23 29.99 -14.29
C LYS A 539 -16.99 31.23 -14.77
N SER A 540 -16.31 32.12 -15.49
CA SER A 540 -16.93 33.35 -15.98
C SER A 540 -18.08 33.12 -16.99
N SER A 541 -17.97 32.11 -17.86
CA SER A 541 -19.05 31.75 -18.79
C SER A 541 -20.22 31.04 -18.11
N MET A 542 -19.96 30.19 -17.11
CA MET A 542 -21.01 29.60 -16.27
C MET A 542 -21.81 30.66 -15.52
N ASP A 543 -21.14 31.63 -14.89
CA ASP A 543 -21.82 32.72 -14.17
C ASP A 543 -22.71 33.54 -15.12
N ALA A 544 -22.20 33.85 -16.32
CA ALA A 544 -22.97 34.55 -17.34
C ALA A 544 -24.18 33.74 -17.82
N LEU A 545 -24.03 32.42 -18.00
CA LEU A 545 -25.14 31.54 -18.36
C LEU A 545 -26.19 31.48 -17.24
N GLN A 546 -25.77 31.35 -15.98
CA GLN A 546 -26.68 31.33 -14.83
C GLN A 546 -27.51 32.62 -14.74
N GLN A 547 -26.91 33.78 -14.99
CA GLN A 547 -27.64 35.06 -15.03
C GLN A 547 -28.73 35.08 -16.10
N GLU A 548 -28.47 34.53 -17.29
CA GLU A 548 -29.48 34.43 -18.36
C GLU A 548 -30.55 33.37 -18.04
N VAL A 549 -30.18 32.26 -17.39
CA VAL A 549 -31.13 31.24 -16.91
C VAL A 549 -32.07 31.81 -15.83
N ILE A 550 -31.60 32.73 -14.99
CA ILE A 550 -32.47 33.44 -14.03
C ILE A 550 -33.50 34.31 -14.78
N LYS A 551 -33.07 35.03 -15.83
CA LYS A 551 -33.99 35.80 -16.70
C LYS A 551 -35.00 34.91 -17.42
N MET A 552 -34.57 33.72 -17.85
CA MET A 552 -35.46 32.69 -18.40
C MET A 552 -36.56 32.33 -17.42
N GLY A 553 -36.20 32.06 -16.16
CA GLY A 553 -37.18 31.80 -15.09
C GLY A 553 -38.15 32.97 -14.91
N GLN A 554 -37.64 34.20 -14.88
CA GLN A 554 -38.50 35.39 -14.80
C GLN A 554 -39.44 35.55 -16.00
N ALA A 555 -39.02 35.19 -17.22
CA ALA A 555 -39.86 35.25 -18.41
C ALA A 555 -40.96 34.18 -18.40
N VAL A 556 -40.64 32.97 -17.92
CA VAL A 556 -41.60 31.85 -17.82
C VAL A 556 -42.65 32.10 -16.73
N TYR A 557 -42.26 32.72 -15.61
CA TYR A 557 -43.17 33.02 -14.49
C TYR A 557 -43.76 34.44 -14.49
N GLY A 558 -43.25 35.34 -15.34
CA GLY A 558 -43.59 36.77 -15.37
C GLY A 558 -44.62 37.19 -16.41
N GLN A 559 -45.22 36.27 -17.17
CA GLN A 559 -46.35 36.61 -18.06
C GLN A 559 -47.65 36.83 -17.26
N PRO A 560 -48.32 38.00 -17.36
CA PRO A 560 -49.65 38.20 -16.81
C PRO A 560 -50.72 37.69 -17.78
N GLY A 561 -51.45 36.64 -17.37
CA GLY A 561 -52.84 36.43 -17.75
C GLY A 561 -53.16 35.34 -18.78
N ALA A 562 -53.54 34.16 -18.28
CA ALA A 562 -54.79 33.53 -18.70
C ALA A 562 -55.66 33.38 -17.44
N GLY A 563 -56.47 34.41 -17.18
CA GLY A 563 -57.44 34.43 -16.09
C GLY A 563 -58.63 33.53 -16.41
N GLY A 564 -59.05 32.75 -15.42
CA GLY A 564 -60.34 32.09 -15.36
C GLY A 564 -60.68 31.80 -13.90
N ALA A 565 -61.56 32.61 -13.32
CA ALA A 565 -62.21 32.39 -12.03
C ALA A 565 -63.72 32.63 -12.20
N PRO A 566 -64.62 32.16 -11.31
CA PRO A 566 -64.62 30.94 -10.49
C PRO A 566 -65.94 30.12 -10.62
N GLY A 567 -65.95 28.83 -10.28
CA GLY A 567 -67.18 28.01 -10.32
C GLY A 567 -67.11 26.65 -9.62
N ALA A 568 -67.28 26.67 -8.29
CA ALA A 568 -67.88 25.67 -7.38
C ALA A 568 -67.30 24.25 -7.22
N GLY A 569 -66.74 23.99 -6.02
CA GLY A 569 -66.65 22.66 -5.38
C GLY A 569 -65.47 22.48 -4.41
N GLY A 570 -65.54 23.03 -3.19
CA GLY A 570 -64.56 22.82 -2.09
C GLY A 570 -64.68 21.44 -1.41
N PRO A 571 -64.05 21.16 -0.23
CA PRO A 571 -63.47 22.05 0.81
C PRO A 571 -61.96 21.78 1.11
N ASP A 572 -61.12 22.77 1.42
CA ASP A 572 -60.91 23.55 2.68
C ASP A 572 -59.84 22.97 3.64
N VAL A 573 -59.19 23.91 4.36
CA VAL A 573 -58.17 23.87 5.43
C VAL A 573 -56.71 23.98 4.94
N GLY A 574 -56.12 25.17 4.78
CA GLY A 574 -55.76 26.14 5.84
C GLY A 574 -54.32 25.85 6.31
N GLY A 575 -53.25 26.55 5.90
CA GLY A 575 -53.06 27.99 5.85
C GLY A 575 -51.99 28.38 6.90
N ALA A 576 -50.75 28.61 6.45
CA ALA A 576 -49.75 29.44 7.15
C ALA A 576 -50.33 30.87 7.37
N PRO A 577 -49.74 31.84 8.12
CA PRO A 577 -48.28 32.06 8.29
C PRO A 577 -47.81 32.84 9.56
N GLY A 578 -46.49 33.11 9.64
CA GLY A 578 -46.01 34.43 10.05
C GLY A 578 -44.79 34.49 10.98
N GLY A 579 -43.69 35.08 10.48
CA GLY A 579 -42.98 36.13 11.23
C GLY A 579 -41.60 35.81 11.81
N ASN A 580 -40.56 36.04 11.01
CA ASN A 580 -39.42 36.93 11.28
C ASN A 580 -38.77 36.95 12.69
N ASN A 581 -37.54 36.43 12.84
CA ASN A 581 -36.35 37.15 13.31
C ASN A 581 -35.16 36.21 13.50
N GLY A 582 -33.96 36.73 13.26
CA GLY A 582 -32.70 36.00 13.30
C GLY A 582 -32.20 35.61 14.69
N GLY A 583 -31.06 34.92 14.67
CA GLY A 583 -30.28 34.49 15.81
C GLY A 583 -29.54 33.21 15.43
N ASP A 584 -28.21 33.23 15.60
CA ASP A 584 -27.38 32.03 15.76
C ASP A 584 -28.13 30.97 16.57
N ASP A 585 -28.05 29.71 16.17
CA ASP A 585 -27.85 28.64 17.14
C ASP A 585 -27.27 27.39 16.47
N VAL A 586 -26.13 27.00 17.04
CA VAL A 586 -25.38 25.77 16.83
C VAL A 586 -26.28 24.60 17.19
N ILE A 587 -26.39 23.60 16.32
CA ILE A 587 -27.14 22.38 16.62
C ILE A 587 -26.19 21.41 17.34
N ASP A 588 -26.21 21.46 18.67
CA ASP A 588 -25.72 20.39 19.53
C ASP A 588 -26.64 19.18 19.37
N ALA A 589 -26.09 18.06 18.93
CA ALA A 589 -26.77 16.77 18.92
C ALA A 589 -26.60 16.11 20.30
N GLU A 590 -27.64 16.18 21.13
CA GLU A 590 -27.74 15.42 22.38
C GLU A 590 -27.74 13.90 22.09
N PHE A 591 -26.75 13.21 22.68
CA PHE A 591 -26.75 11.76 22.87
C PHE A 591 -27.70 11.41 24.02
N SER A 592 -28.66 10.50 23.79
CA SER A 592 -29.47 9.93 24.87
C SER A 592 -29.01 8.51 25.19
N ASP A 593 -28.33 8.34 26.32
CA ASP A 593 -28.11 7.03 26.94
C ASP A 593 -29.43 6.46 27.45
N ARG A 594 -29.71 5.20 27.11
CA ARG A 594 -30.67 4.38 27.87
C ARG A 594 -29.91 3.25 28.56
N LYS A 595 -30.14 3.25 29.88
CA LYS A 595 -29.68 2.34 30.93
C LYS A 595 -29.85 0.86 30.62
#